data_AF-A0A1J1LGM4-F1
#
_entry.id   AF-A0A1J1LGM4-F1
#
_cell.length_a   1.000
_cell.length_b   1.000
_cell.length_c   1.000
_cell.angle_alpha   90.00
_cell.angle_beta   90.00
_cell.angle_gamma   90.00
#
_symmetry.space_group_name_H-M   'P 1'
#
loop_
_entity.id
_entity.type
_entity.pdbx_description
1 polymer ?
#
loop_
_entity_poly.entity_id
_entity_poly.type
_entity_poly.pdbx_seq_one_letter_code
_entity_poly.pdbx_strand_id
1 'polypeptide(L)'
;MTTFQEKTGAQNPLDAVRTDARGSAKPSFADLDKDGDLDAIIGDWNGTLQYWQNNGGVFTQQTGAANPFNGIDVGNNAAPAFADIDKDGDLDAFIGSRLGSIEYFQNTNGSFTQQTGTANPFNGISVEESTPSFADIDKDGDLDAFVGSKSGAIEYFQNTNGSFTQQTGTANPFNGVFVGFNSVPSFADLDRDGDLDAFIGVGSGAIENFQNTNGSFTQILNRHLRKSPNALYRYFWNL
;
A
#
# COMPACT_ATOMS: atom_id res chain seq x y z
N MET A 1 18.58 2.79 24.92
CA MET A 1 17.49 3.41 24.13
C MET A 1 18.14 4.11 22.96
N THR A 2 17.98 3.57 21.76
CA THR A 2 18.23 4.30 20.52
C THR A 2 17.07 5.27 20.33
N THR A 3 17.34 6.57 20.41
CA THR A 3 16.35 7.59 20.07
C THR A 3 16.20 7.63 18.56
N PHE A 4 14.97 7.76 18.07
CA PHE A 4 14.75 8.10 16.66
C PHE A 4 15.52 9.39 16.35
N GLN A 5 16.35 9.34 15.32
CA GLN A 5 17.08 10.49 14.83
C GLN A 5 16.65 10.71 13.39
N GLU A 6 16.00 11.84 13.13
CA GLU A 6 15.76 12.30 11.76
C GLU A 6 17.10 12.43 11.05
N LYS A 7 17.25 11.75 9.92
CA LYS A 7 18.39 11.93 9.03
C LYS A 7 17.99 12.94 7.97
N THR A 8 18.85 13.91 7.68
CA THR A 8 18.62 14.95 6.67
C THR A 8 19.85 15.10 5.77
N GLY A 9 19.67 15.69 4.58
CA GLY A 9 20.75 15.88 3.61
C GLY A 9 21.43 14.55 3.26
N ALA A 10 22.77 14.54 3.23
CA ALA A 10 23.56 13.35 2.88
C ALA A 10 23.38 12.12 3.80
N GLN A 11 22.73 12.27 4.96
CA GLN A 11 22.40 11.14 5.83
C GLN A 11 21.06 10.51 5.50
N ASN A 12 20.18 11.21 4.77
CA ASN A 12 18.91 10.68 4.32
C ASN A 12 19.12 9.97 2.97
N PRO A 13 18.98 8.63 2.89
CA PRO A 13 19.14 7.90 1.62
C PRO A 13 18.12 8.35 0.55
N LEU A 14 16.99 8.93 0.98
CA LEU A 14 15.96 9.48 0.10
C LEU A 14 16.15 10.97 -0.21
N ASP A 15 17.24 11.63 0.21
CA ASP A 15 17.46 13.06 -0.07
C ASP A 15 17.54 13.37 -1.58
N ALA A 16 18.01 12.37 -2.35
CA ALA A 16 18.06 12.40 -3.80
C ALA A 16 16.70 12.14 -4.46
N VAL A 17 15.77 11.48 -3.77
CA VAL A 17 14.43 11.15 -4.27
C VAL A 17 13.57 12.41 -4.24
N ARG A 18 13.64 13.19 -5.32
CA ARG A 18 12.83 14.39 -5.52
C ARG A 18 11.82 14.12 -6.61
N THR A 19 10.56 14.15 -6.24
CA THR A 19 9.46 13.85 -7.13
C THR A 19 8.72 15.14 -7.48
N ASP A 20 8.29 15.25 -8.73
CA ASP A 20 7.41 16.30 -9.22
C ASP A 20 5.94 15.84 -9.23
N ALA A 21 5.60 14.89 -8.36
CA ALA A 21 4.29 14.21 -8.22
C ALA A 21 3.12 15.11 -7.80
N ARG A 22 3.22 16.41 -8.06
CA ARG A 22 2.22 17.48 -7.87
C ARG A 22 1.59 17.49 -6.49
N GLY A 23 2.36 17.10 -5.47
CA GLY A 23 1.93 17.06 -4.08
C GLY A 23 1.08 15.84 -3.70
N SER A 24 0.99 14.81 -4.57
CA SER A 24 0.25 13.57 -4.32
C SER A 24 1.12 12.33 -4.51
N ALA A 25 2.37 12.39 -4.05
CA ALA A 25 3.29 11.26 -4.10
C ALA A 25 2.75 10.11 -3.24
N LYS A 26 2.58 8.93 -3.83
CA LYS A 26 2.24 7.69 -3.13
C LYS A 26 3.41 6.71 -3.22
N PRO A 27 4.35 6.74 -2.26
CA PRO A 27 5.51 5.85 -2.28
C PRO A 27 5.12 4.41 -1.95
N SER A 28 5.76 3.47 -2.63
CA SER A 28 5.77 2.05 -2.35
C SER A 28 7.21 1.53 -2.48
N PHE A 29 7.54 0.47 -1.76
CA PHE A 29 8.88 -0.10 -1.73
C PHE A 29 8.84 -1.59 -2.04
N ALA A 30 9.66 -2.03 -2.98
CA ALA A 30 9.73 -3.40 -3.45
C ALA A 30 11.14 -3.71 -4.00
N ASP A 31 11.64 -4.92 -3.80
CA ASP A 31 12.88 -5.39 -4.42
C ASP A 31 12.57 -5.88 -5.84
N LEU A 32 12.68 -5.00 -6.83
CA LEU A 32 12.27 -5.30 -8.21
C LEU A 32 13.39 -5.89 -9.06
N ASP A 33 14.65 -5.65 -8.72
CA ASP A 33 15.82 -6.21 -9.41
C ASP A 33 16.43 -7.42 -8.70
N LYS A 34 15.87 -7.82 -7.56
CA LYS A 34 16.22 -9.01 -6.76
C LYS A 34 17.63 -8.95 -6.19
N ASP A 35 18.11 -7.76 -5.88
CA ASP A 35 19.43 -7.55 -5.29
C ASP A 35 19.43 -7.58 -3.75
N GLY A 36 18.23 -7.65 -3.14
CA GLY A 36 18.01 -7.74 -1.70
C GLY A 36 17.83 -6.40 -1.01
N ASP A 37 17.85 -5.29 -1.76
CA ASP A 37 17.46 -3.98 -1.26
C ASP A 37 16.11 -3.52 -1.84
N LEU A 38 15.42 -2.63 -1.11
CA LEU A 38 14.11 -2.16 -1.56
C LEU A 38 14.27 -0.91 -2.44
N ASP A 39 13.77 -1.00 -3.66
CA ASP A 39 13.60 0.14 -4.55
C ASP A 39 12.43 1.01 -4.13
N ALA A 40 12.41 2.26 -4.59
CA ALA A 40 11.28 3.16 -4.38
C ALA A 40 10.48 3.36 -5.68
N ILE A 41 9.17 3.11 -5.59
CA ILE A 41 8.21 3.33 -6.66
C ILE A 41 7.25 4.41 -6.20
N ILE A 42 7.15 5.50 -6.96
CA ILE A 42 6.33 6.66 -6.59
C ILE A 42 5.16 6.79 -7.56
N GLY A 43 3.95 6.61 -7.03
CA GLY A 43 2.73 6.99 -7.73
C GLY A 43 2.56 8.50 -7.84
N ASP A 44 2.22 8.97 -9.04
CA ASP A 44 2.02 10.37 -9.37
C ASP A 44 0.52 10.72 -9.50
N TRP A 45 0.19 11.98 -9.25
CA TRP A 45 -1.11 12.56 -9.58
C TRP A 45 -1.49 12.40 -11.06
N ASN A 46 -0.53 12.41 -11.98
CA ASN A 46 -0.79 12.24 -13.42
C ASN A 46 -1.00 10.78 -13.84
N GLY A 47 -1.14 9.83 -12.90
CA GLY A 47 -1.39 8.43 -13.23
C GLY A 47 -0.13 7.64 -13.59
N THR A 48 1.04 8.28 -13.63
CA THR A 48 2.32 7.65 -13.94
C THR A 48 3.04 7.14 -12.70
N LEU A 49 4.06 6.31 -12.91
CA LEU A 49 4.97 5.83 -11.86
C LEU A 49 6.41 6.30 -12.10
N GLN A 50 7.07 6.75 -11.03
CA GLN A 50 8.51 6.98 -11.01
C GLN A 50 9.21 5.78 -10.37
N TYR A 51 10.32 5.33 -10.95
CA TYR A 51 11.15 4.26 -10.40
C TYR A 51 12.51 4.79 -9.97
N TRP A 52 12.87 4.51 -8.73
CA TRP A 52 14.15 4.84 -8.13
C TRP A 52 14.80 3.56 -7.66
N GLN A 53 15.76 3.09 -8.45
CA GLN A 53 16.53 1.91 -8.11
C GLN A 53 17.43 2.23 -6.92
N ASN A 54 17.39 1.39 -5.90
CA ASN A 54 18.27 1.45 -4.75
C ASN A 54 19.47 0.53 -5.00
N ASN A 55 20.63 0.96 -4.53
CA ASN A 55 21.86 0.17 -4.61
C ASN A 55 22.65 0.43 -3.33
N GLY A 56 22.35 -0.33 -2.28
CA GLY A 56 22.96 -0.21 -0.96
C GLY A 56 22.65 1.11 -0.24
N GLY A 57 21.45 1.67 -0.45
CA GLY A 57 20.99 2.94 0.14
C GLY A 57 21.22 4.16 -0.75
N VAL A 58 21.65 3.98 -2.00
CA VAL A 58 21.81 5.05 -3.00
C VAL A 58 20.71 4.93 -4.04
N PHE A 59 19.75 5.85 -4.00
CA PHE A 59 18.62 5.87 -4.93
C PHE A 59 18.95 6.64 -6.21
N THR A 60 18.80 5.97 -7.36
CA THR A 60 18.98 6.57 -8.69
C THR A 60 17.68 6.46 -9.49
N GLN A 61 17.16 7.59 -9.96
CA GLN A 61 15.96 7.58 -10.80
C GLN A 61 16.27 6.91 -12.15
N GLN A 62 15.50 5.89 -12.49
CA GLN A 62 15.53 5.27 -13.80
C GLN A 62 14.49 5.93 -14.71
N THR A 63 14.81 6.08 -15.99
CA THR A 63 13.95 6.75 -16.98
C THR A 63 14.00 6.06 -18.33
N GLY A 64 13.02 6.32 -19.19
CA GLY A 64 12.93 5.70 -20.51
C GLY A 64 12.91 4.18 -20.42
N ALA A 65 13.73 3.50 -21.22
CA ALA A 65 13.79 2.04 -21.24
C ALA A 65 14.32 1.40 -19.94
N ALA A 66 14.97 2.16 -19.05
CA ALA A 66 15.43 1.66 -17.76
C ALA A 66 14.34 1.71 -16.68
N ASN A 67 13.25 2.46 -16.91
CA ASN A 67 12.10 2.45 -16.01
C ASN A 67 11.11 1.36 -16.48
N PRO A 68 10.90 0.28 -15.71
CA PRO A 68 10.00 -0.80 -16.09
C PRO A 68 8.52 -0.35 -16.19
N PHE A 69 8.17 0.79 -15.59
CA PHE A 69 6.84 1.38 -15.65
C PHE A 69 6.71 2.49 -16.72
N ASN A 70 7.72 2.68 -17.56
CA ASN A 70 7.72 3.75 -18.54
C ASN A 70 6.57 3.59 -19.55
N GLY A 71 5.70 4.60 -19.61
CA GLY A 71 4.52 4.61 -20.48
C GLY A 71 3.24 4.08 -19.81
N ILE A 72 3.30 3.59 -18.58
CA ILE A 72 2.12 3.31 -17.77
C ILE A 72 1.49 4.63 -17.34
N ASP A 73 0.19 4.75 -17.59
CA ASP A 73 -0.65 5.87 -17.18
C ASP A 73 -2.04 5.33 -16.83
N VAL A 74 -2.36 5.32 -15.53
CA VAL A 74 -3.66 4.88 -15.01
C VAL A 74 -4.68 6.03 -14.89
N GLY A 75 -4.39 7.16 -15.51
CA GLY A 75 -5.18 8.39 -15.50
C GLY A 75 -4.76 9.36 -14.41
N ASN A 76 -5.32 9.25 -13.21
CA ASN A 76 -4.99 10.17 -12.12
C ASN A 76 -4.74 9.45 -10.81
N ASN A 77 -3.83 10.02 -10.01
CA ASN A 77 -3.55 9.64 -8.64
C ASN A 77 -3.14 8.17 -8.46
N ALA A 78 -2.13 7.74 -9.21
CA ALA A 78 -1.61 6.38 -9.19
C ALA A 78 -1.23 5.96 -7.76
N ALA A 79 -1.77 4.83 -7.31
CA ALA A 79 -1.48 4.22 -6.02
C ALA A 79 -0.91 2.82 -6.24
N PRO A 80 0.42 2.67 -6.35
CA PRO A 80 1.05 1.38 -6.61
C PRO A 80 1.08 0.50 -5.35
N ALA A 81 0.74 -0.77 -5.53
CA ALA A 81 0.97 -1.86 -4.59
C ALA A 81 1.58 -3.05 -5.35
N PHE A 82 2.34 -3.89 -4.64
CA PHE A 82 3.07 -5.00 -5.23
C PHE A 82 2.79 -6.30 -4.48
N ALA A 83 2.58 -7.39 -5.23
CA ALA A 83 2.36 -8.73 -4.69
C ALA A 83 2.68 -9.77 -5.77
N ASP A 84 3.28 -10.90 -5.39
CA ASP A 84 3.49 -12.06 -6.26
C ASP A 84 2.21 -12.90 -6.23
N ILE A 85 1.32 -12.69 -7.21
CA ILE A 85 -0.03 -13.28 -7.16
C ILE A 85 -0.15 -14.60 -7.88
N ASP A 86 0.70 -14.84 -8.87
CA ASP A 86 0.77 -16.08 -9.63
C ASP A 86 1.83 -17.06 -9.08
N LYS A 87 2.55 -16.66 -8.03
CA LYS A 87 3.54 -17.44 -7.28
C LYS A 87 4.73 -17.85 -8.14
N ASP A 88 5.11 -17.01 -9.10
CA ASP A 88 6.28 -17.24 -9.94
C ASP A 88 7.57 -16.63 -9.34
N GLY A 89 7.45 -15.87 -8.24
CA GLY A 89 8.55 -15.25 -7.52
C GLY A 89 8.92 -13.86 -8.04
N ASP A 90 8.16 -13.30 -8.98
CA ASP A 90 8.20 -11.89 -9.38
C ASP A 90 7.07 -11.11 -8.71
N LEU A 91 7.35 -9.90 -8.21
CA LEU A 91 6.30 -9.03 -7.70
C LEU A 91 5.55 -8.38 -8.86
N ASP A 92 4.24 -8.61 -8.93
CA ASP A 92 3.35 -7.93 -9.87
C ASP A 92 2.92 -6.56 -9.37
N ALA A 93 2.47 -5.68 -10.26
CA ALA A 93 2.01 -4.35 -9.91
C ALA A 93 0.48 -4.23 -10.00
N PHE A 94 -0.10 -3.67 -8.95
CA PHE A 94 -1.51 -3.28 -8.86
C PHE A 94 -1.59 -1.79 -8.61
N ILE A 95 -2.15 -1.05 -9.55
CA ILE A 95 -2.14 0.41 -9.52
C ILE A 95 -3.57 0.91 -9.41
N GLY A 96 -3.91 1.43 -8.23
CA GLY A 96 -5.15 2.15 -8.01
C GLY A 96 -5.15 3.53 -8.68
N SER A 97 -6.34 4.03 -9.00
CA SER A 97 -6.54 5.34 -9.62
C SER A 97 -7.67 6.12 -8.96
N ARG A 98 -7.66 7.44 -9.20
CA ARG A 98 -8.70 8.36 -8.76
C ARG A 98 -10.09 7.97 -9.25
N LEU A 99 -10.20 7.50 -10.49
CA LEU A 99 -11.50 7.10 -11.09
C LEU A 99 -11.96 5.71 -10.62
N GLY A 100 -11.11 5.03 -9.86
CA GLY A 100 -11.42 3.81 -9.13
C GLY A 100 -11.14 2.52 -9.87
N SER A 101 -10.46 2.57 -11.01
CA SER A 101 -9.84 1.38 -11.59
C SER A 101 -8.72 0.87 -10.69
N ILE A 102 -8.48 -0.43 -10.76
CA ILE A 102 -7.24 -1.05 -10.32
C ILE A 102 -6.68 -1.75 -11.55
N GLU A 103 -5.56 -1.25 -12.04
CA GLU A 103 -4.87 -1.84 -13.17
C GLU A 103 -3.85 -2.86 -12.68
N TYR A 104 -3.85 -4.03 -13.32
CA TYR A 104 -2.96 -5.13 -13.00
C TYR A 104 -1.91 -5.28 -14.10
N PHE A 105 -0.65 -5.31 -13.70
CA PHE A 105 0.48 -5.55 -14.58
C PHE A 105 1.24 -6.76 -14.06
N GLN A 106 1.18 -7.85 -14.80
CA GLN A 106 1.94 -9.05 -14.50
C GLN A 106 3.41 -8.77 -14.79
N ASN A 107 4.27 -9.06 -13.83
CA ASN A 107 5.70 -8.99 -13.99
C ASN A 107 6.22 -10.35 -14.47
N THR A 108 7.06 -10.35 -15.49
CA THR A 108 7.78 -11.55 -15.87
C THR A 108 9.24 -11.16 -16.09
N ASN A 109 10.09 -11.53 -15.13
CA ASN A 109 11.52 -11.23 -15.09
C ASN A 109 11.83 -9.73 -15.29
N GLY A 110 11.11 -8.86 -14.59
CA GLY A 110 11.28 -7.40 -14.61
C GLY A 110 10.51 -6.68 -15.72
N SER A 111 9.75 -7.40 -16.55
CA SER A 111 8.93 -6.84 -17.62
C SER A 111 7.44 -6.84 -17.22
N PHE A 112 6.86 -5.65 -17.07
CA PHE A 112 5.46 -5.48 -16.70
C PHE A 112 4.54 -5.44 -17.92
N THR A 113 3.59 -6.38 -17.98
CA THR A 113 2.58 -6.46 -19.05
C THR A 113 1.19 -6.25 -18.47
N GLN A 114 0.47 -5.24 -18.98
CA GLN A 114 -0.90 -4.95 -18.53
C GLN A 114 -1.83 -6.11 -18.85
N GLN A 115 -2.53 -6.59 -17.84
CA GLN A 115 -3.59 -7.57 -17.98
C GLN A 115 -4.94 -6.84 -18.08
N THR A 116 -5.83 -7.35 -18.92
CA THR A 116 -7.14 -6.70 -19.19
C THR A 116 -8.26 -7.74 -19.29
N GLY A 117 -9.51 -7.29 -19.18
CA GLY A 117 -10.67 -8.19 -19.24
C GLY A 117 -10.59 -9.25 -18.14
N THR A 118 -10.83 -10.51 -18.48
CA THR A 118 -10.80 -11.61 -17.49
C THR A 118 -9.41 -11.92 -16.93
N ALA A 119 -8.33 -11.40 -17.53
CA ALA A 119 -6.98 -11.57 -17.00
C ALA A 119 -6.65 -10.56 -15.89
N ASN A 120 -7.41 -9.46 -15.78
CA ASN A 120 -7.31 -8.56 -14.63
C ASN A 120 -8.34 -8.99 -13.58
N PRO A 121 -7.91 -9.48 -12.39
CA PRO A 121 -8.84 -9.91 -11.35
C PRO A 121 -9.72 -8.77 -10.81
N PHE A 122 -9.31 -7.52 -11.04
CA PHE A 122 -10.06 -6.33 -10.66
C PHE A 122 -10.84 -5.68 -11.81
N ASN A 123 -10.98 -6.37 -12.95
CA ASN A 123 -11.69 -5.83 -14.11
C ASN A 123 -13.16 -5.52 -13.79
N GLY A 124 -13.57 -4.27 -14.03
CA GLY A 124 -14.94 -3.81 -13.78
C GLY A 124 -15.21 -3.37 -12.34
N ILE A 125 -14.23 -3.48 -11.44
CA ILE A 125 -14.29 -2.89 -10.11
C ILE A 125 -14.12 -1.38 -10.23
N SER A 126 -14.89 -0.64 -9.42
CA SER A 126 -14.86 0.82 -9.36
C SER A 126 -14.90 1.28 -7.91
N VAL A 127 -13.73 1.62 -7.38
CA VAL A 127 -13.54 2.12 -6.02
C VAL A 127 -12.86 3.48 -6.08
N GLU A 128 -13.62 4.58 -6.06
CA GLU A 128 -13.07 5.93 -6.25
C GLU A 128 -11.90 6.22 -5.28
N GLU A 129 -10.82 6.83 -5.79
CA GLU A 129 -9.55 6.99 -5.07
C GLU A 129 -8.99 5.65 -4.53
N SER A 130 -8.96 4.62 -5.38
CA SER A 130 -8.53 3.27 -4.98
C SER A 130 -7.09 3.27 -4.48
N THR A 131 -6.88 2.66 -3.32
CA THR A 131 -5.56 2.41 -2.73
C THR A 131 -5.44 0.93 -2.35
N PRO A 132 -4.95 0.07 -3.26
CA PRO A 132 -4.81 -1.35 -2.98
C PRO A 132 -3.70 -1.62 -1.95
N SER A 133 -3.89 -2.67 -1.17
CA SER A 133 -2.93 -3.25 -0.23
C SER A 133 -3.19 -4.75 -0.14
N PHE A 134 -2.16 -5.53 0.18
CA PHE A 134 -2.22 -6.99 0.17
C PHE A 134 -1.78 -7.58 1.50
N ALA A 135 -2.52 -8.55 2.00
CA ALA A 135 -2.22 -9.26 3.24
C ALA A 135 -2.93 -10.62 3.24
N ASP A 136 -2.24 -11.67 3.71
CA ASP A 136 -2.85 -12.98 3.99
C ASP A 136 -3.53 -12.91 5.37
N ILE A 137 -4.85 -12.66 5.38
CA ILE A 137 -5.58 -12.43 6.64
C ILE A 137 -6.23 -13.69 7.20
N ASP A 138 -6.57 -14.65 6.34
CA ASP A 138 -7.18 -15.90 6.71
C ASP A 138 -6.17 -17.06 6.87
N LYS A 139 -4.89 -16.78 6.61
CA LYS A 139 -3.73 -17.67 6.79
C LYS A 139 -3.77 -18.89 5.89
N ASP A 140 -4.34 -18.76 4.69
CA ASP A 140 -4.37 -19.82 3.70
C ASP A 140 -3.13 -19.83 2.77
N GLY A 141 -2.28 -18.80 2.90
CA GLY A 141 -1.05 -18.63 2.12
C GLY A 141 -1.24 -17.91 0.79
N ASP A 142 -2.44 -17.40 0.51
CA ASP A 142 -2.73 -16.47 -0.58
C ASP A 142 -2.85 -15.03 -0.03
N LEU A 143 -2.26 -14.06 -0.72
CA LEU A 143 -2.45 -12.66 -0.36
C LEU A 143 -3.83 -12.19 -0.80
N ASP A 144 -4.65 -11.75 0.14
CA ASP A 144 -5.91 -11.07 -0.13
C ASP A 144 -5.70 -9.59 -0.46
N ALA A 145 -6.68 -8.97 -1.11
CA ALA A 145 -6.64 -7.55 -1.43
C ALA A 145 -7.61 -6.73 -0.58
N PHE A 146 -7.09 -5.61 -0.07
CA PHE A 146 -7.83 -4.58 0.64
C PHE A 146 -7.69 -3.27 -0.11
N VAL A 147 -8.81 -2.65 -0.47
CA VAL A 147 -8.81 -1.44 -1.29
C VAL A 147 -9.45 -0.32 -0.49
N GLY A 148 -8.61 0.66 -0.11
CA GLY A 148 -9.08 1.91 0.46
C GLY A 148 -9.81 2.75 -0.60
N SER A 149 -10.72 3.60 -0.15
CA SER A 149 -11.63 4.35 -1.01
C SER A 149 -11.79 5.79 -0.52
N LYS A 150 -12.22 6.65 -1.43
CA LYS A 150 -12.60 8.03 -1.12
C LYS A 150 -13.66 8.09 -0.03
N SER A 151 -14.63 7.18 -0.02
CA SER A 151 -15.72 7.17 0.95
C SER A 151 -15.27 6.74 2.35
N GLY A 152 -14.04 6.26 2.52
CA GLY A 152 -13.54 5.72 3.78
C GLY A 152 -13.92 4.27 4.03
N ALA A 153 -14.67 3.63 3.12
CA ALA A 153 -14.86 2.19 3.14
C ALA A 153 -13.55 1.47 2.76
N ILE A 154 -13.41 0.23 3.22
CA ILE A 154 -12.36 -0.68 2.79
C ILE A 154 -13.05 -1.86 2.10
N GLU A 155 -12.82 -1.98 0.80
CA GLU A 155 -13.30 -3.12 0.04
C GLU A 155 -12.35 -4.30 0.25
N TYR A 156 -12.91 -5.50 0.44
CA TYR A 156 -12.15 -6.72 0.69
C TYR A 156 -12.39 -7.72 -0.44
N PHE A 157 -11.31 -8.26 -0.97
CA PHE A 157 -11.32 -9.28 -2.00
C PHE A 157 -10.49 -10.45 -1.52
N GLN A 158 -11.18 -11.55 -1.20
CA GLN A 158 -10.51 -12.78 -0.83
C GLN A 158 -9.88 -13.40 -2.07
N ASN A 159 -8.61 -13.75 -1.97
CA ASN A 159 -7.89 -14.48 -3.00
C ASN A 159 -7.98 -15.97 -2.69
N THR A 160 -8.23 -16.79 -3.71
CA THR A 160 -8.07 -18.24 -3.59
C THR A 160 -7.37 -18.73 -4.84
N ASN A 161 -6.08 -19.03 -4.71
CA ASN A 161 -5.18 -19.48 -5.78
C ASN A 161 -5.19 -18.56 -7.01
N GLY A 162 -5.06 -17.25 -6.79
CA GLY A 162 -5.02 -16.21 -7.83
C GLY A 162 -6.39 -15.71 -8.30
N SER A 163 -7.48 -16.27 -7.77
CA SER A 163 -8.85 -15.85 -8.08
C SER A 163 -9.42 -14.97 -6.97
N PHE A 164 -9.69 -13.71 -7.27
CA PHE A 164 -10.26 -12.76 -6.32
C PHE A 164 -11.78 -12.75 -6.35
N THR A 165 -12.40 -12.78 -5.16
CA THR A 165 -13.84 -12.62 -4.99
C THR A 165 -14.11 -11.49 -3.99
N GLN A 166 -14.90 -10.48 -4.40
CA GLN A 166 -15.31 -9.42 -3.49
C GLN A 166 -16.18 -9.99 -2.38
N GLN A 167 -15.76 -9.76 -1.14
CA GLN A 167 -16.54 -10.10 0.04
C GLN A 167 -17.35 -8.88 0.48
N THR A 168 -18.60 -9.12 0.89
CA THR A 168 -19.54 -8.06 1.30
C THR A 168 -20.31 -8.48 2.55
N GLY A 169 -20.97 -7.52 3.21
CA GLY A 169 -21.73 -7.81 4.43
C GLY A 169 -20.82 -8.41 5.51
N THR A 170 -21.28 -9.46 6.20
CA THR A 170 -20.50 -10.08 7.28
C THR A 170 -19.23 -10.78 6.82
N ALA A 171 -19.03 -11.00 5.52
CA ALA A 171 -17.81 -11.59 4.97
C ALA A 171 -16.69 -10.55 4.77
N ASN A 172 -17.01 -9.26 4.74
CA ASN A 172 -16.00 -8.21 4.75
C ASN A 172 -15.70 -7.80 6.21
N PRO A 173 -14.46 -8.00 6.70
CA PRO A 173 -14.09 -7.66 8.08
C PRO A 173 -14.24 -6.17 8.42
N PHE A 174 -14.25 -5.30 7.41
CA PHE A 174 -14.45 -3.86 7.54
C PHE A 174 -15.87 -3.40 7.15
N ASN A 175 -16.82 -4.32 6.99
CA ASN A 175 -18.18 -3.95 6.59
C ASN A 175 -18.85 -3.00 7.60
N GLY A 176 -19.28 -1.84 7.10
CA GLY A 176 -19.91 -0.81 7.93
C GLY A 176 -18.93 0.03 8.74
N VAL A 177 -17.61 -0.21 8.62
CA VAL A 177 -16.58 0.64 9.20
C VAL A 177 -16.42 1.89 8.34
N PHE A 178 -16.50 3.06 8.97
CA PHE A 178 -16.16 4.34 8.35
C PHE A 178 -15.01 4.97 9.13
N VAL A 179 -13.82 4.98 8.53
CA VAL A 179 -12.62 5.60 9.13
C VAL A 179 -12.50 7.10 8.83
N GLY A 180 -13.32 7.62 7.92
CA GLY A 180 -13.16 8.96 7.33
C GLY A 180 -12.72 8.90 5.87
N PHE A 181 -12.86 10.01 5.14
CA PHE A 181 -12.62 10.02 3.69
C PHE A 181 -11.16 9.72 3.31
N ASN A 182 -10.98 9.08 2.15
CA ASN A 182 -9.71 8.64 1.59
C ASN A 182 -8.99 7.67 2.53
N SER A 183 -9.56 6.48 2.73
CA SER A 183 -8.92 5.42 3.49
C SER A 183 -7.73 4.85 2.72
N VAL A 184 -6.65 4.53 3.43
CA VAL A 184 -5.44 3.89 2.90
C VAL A 184 -5.05 2.75 3.84
N PRO A 185 -5.39 1.48 3.51
CA PRO A 185 -5.11 0.34 4.37
C PRO A 185 -3.63 -0.05 4.36
N SER A 186 -3.13 -0.44 5.53
CA SER A 186 -1.79 -1.02 5.73
C SER A 186 -1.88 -2.07 6.84
N PHE A 187 -1.07 -3.12 6.74
CA PHE A 187 -1.12 -4.25 7.67
C PHE A 187 0.24 -4.55 8.27
N ALA A 188 0.30 -4.83 9.57
CA ALA A 188 1.51 -5.24 10.27
C ALA A 188 1.15 -5.94 11.59
N ASP A 189 1.93 -6.95 11.98
CA ASP A 189 1.85 -7.56 13.31
C ASP A 189 2.60 -6.67 14.32
N LEU A 190 1.86 -5.85 15.08
CA LEU A 190 2.45 -4.86 16.00
C LEU A 190 2.67 -5.43 17.40
N ASP A 191 1.78 -6.30 17.87
CA ASP A 191 1.84 -6.87 19.22
C ASP A 191 2.53 -8.24 19.29
N ARG A 192 2.90 -8.80 18.13
CA ARG A 192 3.62 -10.07 17.96
C ARG A 192 2.80 -11.29 18.34
N ASP A 193 1.48 -11.23 18.17
CA ASP A 193 0.61 -12.38 18.35
C ASP A 193 0.51 -13.27 17.10
N GLY A 194 1.08 -12.83 15.99
CA GLY A 194 1.11 -13.55 14.71
C GLY A 194 -0.12 -13.33 13.84
N ASP A 195 -1.01 -12.41 14.21
CA ASP A 195 -2.07 -11.86 13.36
C ASP A 195 -1.64 -10.48 12.81
N LEU A 196 -1.96 -10.20 11.55
CA LEU A 196 -1.72 -8.87 10.98
C LEU A 196 -2.81 -7.90 11.43
N ASP A 197 -2.41 -6.85 12.17
CA ASP A 197 -3.29 -5.72 12.52
C ASP A 197 -3.45 -4.75 11.36
N ALA A 198 -4.56 -4.00 11.33
CA ALA A 198 -4.80 -2.99 10.30
C ALA A 198 -4.60 -1.56 10.81
N PHE A 199 -3.90 -0.77 10.01
CA PHE A 199 -3.64 0.65 10.21
C PHE A 199 -4.17 1.39 8.99
N ILE A 200 -5.25 2.14 9.18
CA ILE A 200 -5.92 2.83 8.09
C ILE A 200 -5.59 4.30 8.16
N GLY A 201 -4.78 4.76 7.20
CA GLY A 201 -4.55 6.17 6.97
C GLY A 201 -5.84 6.85 6.48
N VAL A 202 -6.09 8.06 6.95
CA VAL A 202 -7.29 8.84 6.58
C VAL A 202 -6.85 10.19 6.01
N GLY A 203 -7.58 10.71 5.03
CA GLY A 203 -7.27 12.01 4.40
C GLY A 203 -7.24 13.22 5.34
N SER A 204 -7.76 13.09 6.57
CA SER A 204 -7.64 14.09 7.65
C SER A 204 -6.27 14.11 8.33
N GLY A 205 -5.40 13.14 8.02
CA GLY A 205 -4.13 12.89 8.70
C GLY A 205 -4.26 12.00 9.95
N ALA A 206 -5.44 11.43 10.19
CA ALA A 206 -5.64 10.43 11.24
C ALA A 206 -5.13 9.04 10.80
N ILE A 207 -4.85 8.20 11.78
CA ILE A 207 -4.63 6.76 11.60
C ILE A 207 -5.62 6.05 12.52
N GLU A 208 -6.48 5.23 11.93
CA GLU A 208 -7.40 4.36 12.65
C GLU A 208 -6.77 2.97 12.77
N ASN A 209 -6.68 2.46 14.00
CA ASN A 209 -6.01 1.19 14.30
C ASN A 209 -7.07 0.13 14.60
N PHE A 210 -6.88 -1.08 14.07
CA PHE A 210 -7.72 -2.24 14.32
C PHE A 210 -6.86 -3.41 14.70
N GLN A 211 -7.06 -3.94 15.90
CA GLN A 211 -6.41 -5.17 16.33
C GLN A 211 -7.12 -6.35 15.65
N ASN A 212 -6.35 -7.23 15.03
CA ASN A 212 -6.85 -8.47 14.48
C ASN A 212 -6.72 -9.58 15.53
N THR A 213 -7.75 -10.43 15.63
CA THR A 213 -7.66 -11.68 16.39
C THR A 213 -8.33 -12.77 15.58
N ASN A 214 -7.53 -13.63 14.95
CA ASN A 214 -7.95 -14.72 14.07
C ASN A 214 -8.96 -14.29 12.98
N GLY A 215 -8.66 -13.19 12.28
CA GLY A 215 -9.47 -12.65 11.18
C GLY A 215 -10.60 -11.70 11.62
N SER A 216 -10.73 -11.44 12.92
CA SER A 216 -11.71 -10.48 13.46
C SER A 216 -11.04 -9.18 13.88
N PHE A 217 -11.44 -8.07 13.26
CA PHE A 217 -10.88 -6.75 13.53
C PHE A 217 -11.71 -5.98 14.57
N THR A 218 -11.04 -5.48 15.60
CA THR A 218 -11.63 -4.59 16.61
C THR A 218 -10.91 -3.25 16.60
N GLN A 219 -11.66 -2.15 16.42
CA GLN A 219 -11.07 -0.81 16.42
C GLN A 219 -10.51 -0.47 17.81
N ILE A 220 -9.23 -0.10 17.85
CA ILE A 220 -8.56 0.38 19.05
C ILE A 220 -8.63 1.92 19.04
N LEU A 221 -9.49 2.48 19.89
CA LEU A 221 -9.62 3.93 20.01
C LEU A 221 -8.37 4.54 20.66
N ASN A 222 -7.55 5.20 19.84
CA ASN A 222 -6.43 6.01 20.30
C ASN A 222 -6.93 7.25 21.05
N ARG A 223 -7.23 7.10 22.35
CA ARG A 223 -7.30 8.26 23.26
C ARG A 223 -5.88 8.82 23.40
N HIS A 224 -5.55 9.85 22.60
CA HIS A 224 -4.50 10.87 22.81
C HIS A 224 -3.43 11.07 21.72
N LEU A 225 -3.82 11.15 20.44
CA LEU A 225 -2.97 11.77 19.41
C LEU A 225 -3.45 13.18 19.04
N ARG A 226 -3.52 14.08 20.03
CA ARG A 226 -3.51 15.52 19.76
C ARG A 226 -2.15 16.06 20.16
N LYS A 227 -1.39 16.52 19.16
CA LYS A 227 -0.10 17.20 19.34
C LYS A 227 -0.32 18.47 20.18
N SER A 228 -0.03 18.41 21.49
CA SER A 228 0.18 19.61 22.31
C SER A 228 1.62 20.07 22.12
N PRO A 229 1.88 21.34 21.75
CA PRO A 229 3.24 21.82 21.47
C PRO A 229 4.21 21.76 22.66
N ASN A 230 3.76 21.51 23.90
CA ASN A 230 4.55 21.79 25.11
C ASN A 230 4.49 20.74 26.24
N ALA A 231 4.22 19.45 25.97
CA ALA A 231 4.20 18.45 27.04
C ALA A 231 5.37 17.45 26.93
N LEU A 232 6.20 17.40 27.99
CA LEU A 232 7.11 16.28 28.26
C LEU A 232 6.26 15.02 28.50
N TYR A 233 6.33 14.03 27.61
CA TYR A 233 5.60 12.78 27.79
C TYR A 233 6.47 11.71 28.45
N ARG A 234 5.91 11.09 29.50
CA ARG A 234 6.17 9.68 29.83
C ARG A 234 5.02 8.88 29.24
N TYR A 235 5.33 7.96 28.34
CA TYR A 235 4.38 7.00 27.79
C TYR A 235 4.49 5.69 28.58
N PHE A 236 3.37 5.18 29.07
CA PHE A 236 3.25 3.80 29.53
C PHE A 236 2.27 3.10 28.60
N TRP A 237 2.75 2.06 27.92
CA TRP A 237 1.90 0.96 27.49
C TRP A 237 1.71 0.09 28.73
N ASN A 238 0.47 -0.09 29.19
CA ASN A 238 0.18 -1.22 30.04
C ASN A 238 -0.09 -2.40 29.11
N LEU A 239 0.94 -3.24 28.96
CA LEU A 239 0.78 -4.64 28.56
C LEU A 239 0.07 -5.41 29.68
#